data_AF-A0A955ZDV2-F1
#
_entry.id   AF-A0A955ZDV2-F1
#
_cell.length_a   1.000
_cell.length_b   1.000
_cell.length_c   1.000
_cell.angle_alpha   90.00
_cell.angle_beta   90.00
_cell.angle_gamma   90.00
#
_symmetry.space_group_name_H-M   'P 1'
#
loop_
_entity.id
_entity.type
_entity.pdbx_description
1 polymer ?
#
loop_
_entity_poly.entity_id
_entity_poly.type
_entity_poly.pdbx_seq_one_letter_code
_entity_poly.pdbx_strand_id
1 'polypeptide(L)'
;MRMISVVLTSAALACLVAAPACKKKEDAAKGETPATSSSTTAAKAPAAMNQKLVSHVHEHAEKCTVNVEQGQAYSCKDGITNDMSKYMRDTKPTDFASTMIALVNSTEDDKVSAAAVALFSEQFDYLGDDGKKKNATPEVVDAAIKMWKAQKGNRASRLASPVTQLATLAGASDKIFAAAAEHEEKGARDNAYRYVLKYGRLDALPKLQEIAKDKEEHRRASLDAVTKMPKLTEAERSIVCPWAQGYLGDSDLGVASEAGQAMVYCKGEFVDALLGEAEKRLAAKEYKDPFA
;
A
#
# COMPACT_ATOMS: atom_id res chain seq x y z
N MET A 1 -15.95 -19.50 56.74
CA MET A 1 -14.47 -19.39 56.75
C MET A 1 -14.09 -18.05 56.15
N ARG A 2 -13.04 -17.44 56.70
CA ARG A 2 -12.69 -16.01 56.64
C ARG A 2 -12.49 -15.42 55.24
N MET A 3 -12.86 -14.15 55.13
CA MET A 3 -12.51 -13.17 54.09
C MET A 3 -11.00 -13.12 53.82
N ILE A 4 -10.62 -12.90 52.55
CA ILE A 4 -9.48 -12.04 52.19
C ILE A 4 -9.88 -11.22 50.96
N SER A 5 -10.12 -9.92 51.18
CA SER A 5 -10.12 -8.89 50.14
C SER A 5 -8.67 -8.47 49.90
N VAL A 6 -8.24 -8.38 48.63
CA VAL A 6 -6.99 -7.71 48.26
C VAL A 6 -7.34 -6.50 47.41
N VAL A 7 -7.16 -5.34 48.03
CA VAL A 7 -7.07 -4.02 47.40
C VAL A 7 -5.60 -3.83 47.01
N LEU A 8 -5.31 -3.49 45.76
CA LEU A 8 -4.04 -2.86 45.43
C LEU A 8 -4.24 -1.63 44.56
N THR A 9 -3.63 -0.56 45.07
CA THR A 9 -3.70 0.85 44.74
C THR A 9 -2.87 1.25 43.52
N SER A 10 -3.41 2.22 42.78
CA SER A 10 -2.77 3.03 41.75
C SER A 10 -1.54 3.81 42.26
N ALA A 11 -0.54 3.98 41.41
CA ALA A 11 0.47 5.03 41.55
C ALA A 11 0.69 5.72 40.20
N ALA A 12 0.16 6.94 40.08
CA ALA A 12 0.47 7.88 39.02
C ALA A 12 1.73 8.67 39.40
N LEU A 13 2.70 8.77 38.49
CA LEU A 13 3.88 9.61 38.67
C LEU A 13 3.79 10.78 37.68
N ALA A 14 3.51 11.97 38.22
CA ALA A 14 3.59 13.24 37.53
C ALA A 14 4.94 13.88 37.82
N CYS A 15 5.66 14.32 36.79
CA CYS A 15 6.79 15.23 36.93
C CYS A 15 6.48 16.54 36.20
N LEU A 16 6.23 17.59 36.99
CA LEU A 16 6.35 18.98 36.61
C LEU A 16 7.82 19.33 36.38
N VAL A 17 8.13 20.12 35.35
CA VAL A 17 9.29 21.02 35.37
C VAL A 17 8.85 22.40 34.87
N ALA A 18 9.14 23.39 35.70
CA ALA A 18 8.78 24.79 35.57
C ALA A 18 9.68 25.57 34.60
N ALA A 19 9.10 26.60 34.00
CA ALA A 19 9.80 27.67 33.28
C ALA A 19 10.39 28.71 34.25
N PRO A 20 11.39 29.50 33.81
CA PRO A 20 11.62 30.83 34.33
C PRO A 20 11.24 31.92 33.31
N ALA A 21 10.46 32.89 33.79
CA ALA A 21 10.17 34.16 33.13
C ALA A 21 11.26 35.20 33.46
N CYS A 22 11.59 36.07 32.50
CA CYS A 22 12.12 37.41 32.79
C CYS A 22 11.67 38.41 31.72
N LYS A 23 11.13 39.55 32.19
CA LYS A 23 10.54 40.68 31.45
C LYS A 23 11.53 41.85 31.29
N LYS A 24 11.42 42.61 30.18
CA LYS A 24 11.41 44.10 30.06
C LYS A 24 11.26 44.48 28.56
N LYS A 25 10.21 45.20 28.10
CA LYS A 25 10.03 46.69 27.97
C LYS A 25 11.24 47.36 27.30
N GLU A 26 11.21 48.24 26.29
CA GLU A 26 10.29 49.12 25.52
C GLU A 26 11.03 49.31 24.15
N ASP A 27 10.47 49.62 22.97
CA ASP A 27 9.88 50.88 22.52
C ASP A 27 9.56 50.76 21.01
N ALA A 28 8.63 51.60 20.54
CA ALA A 28 8.20 51.69 19.15
C ALA A 28 9.24 52.34 18.22
N ALA A 29 9.46 51.76 17.04
CA ALA A 29 9.97 52.47 15.88
C ALA A 29 9.39 51.86 14.58
N LYS A 30 8.77 52.74 13.79
CA LYS A 30 8.31 52.48 12.41
C LYS A 30 9.47 51.91 11.58
N GLY A 31 9.26 50.72 11.04
CA GLY A 31 10.12 50.11 10.02
C GLY A 31 9.23 49.45 8.97
N GLU A 32 9.34 49.94 7.74
CA GLU A 32 8.63 49.47 6.56
C GLU A 32 8.72 47.95 6.43
N THR A 33 7.57 47.31 6.22
CA THR A 33 7.47 45.91 5.84
C THR A 33 8.00 45.76 4.41
N PRO A 34 9.10 45.02 4.15
CA PRO A 34 9.36 44.57 2.80
C PRO A 34 8.32 43.47 2.52
N ALA A 35 7.54 43.68 1.46
CA ALA A 35 6.67 42.65 0.90
C ALA A 35 7.52 41.38 0.70
N THR A 36 7.25 40.38 1.54
CA THR A 36 7.77 39.04 1.33
C THR A 36 7.03 38.52 0.10
N SER A 37 7.63 38.68 -1.07
CA SER A 37 7.20 37.97 -2.27
C SER A 37 7.15 36.49 -1.93
N SER A 38 5.93 35.98 -1.74
CA SER A 38 5.64 34.56 -1.89
C SER A 38 6.10 34.17 -3.28
N SER A 39 7.34 33.69 -3.36
CA SER A 39 7.83 32.81 -4.40
C SER A 39 6.88 31.61 -4.39
N THR A 40 5.81 31.74 -5.15
CA THR A 40 5.01 30.61 -5.61
C THR A 40 6.00 29.82 -6.44
N THR A 41 6.57 28.77 -5.85
CA THR A 41 7.44 27.83 -6.55
C THR A 41 6.60 27.31 -7.70
N ALA A 42 6.85 27.84 -8.89
CA ALA A 42 6.15 27.43 -10.10
C ALA A 42 6.31 25.92 -10.18
N ALA A 43 5.18 25.20 -10.15
CA ALA A 43 5.15 23.78 -10.36
C ALA A 43 5.97 23.51 -11.62
N LYS A 44 7.11 22.83 -11.44
CA LYS A 44 7.99 22.45 -12.53
C LYS A 44 7.11 21.76 -13.56
N ALA A 45 7.11 22.29 -14.79
CA ALA A 45 6.37 21.67 -15.90
C ALA A 45 6.68 20.16 -15.91
N PRO A 46 5.70 19.29 -16.21
CA PRO A 46 5.93 17.85 -16.25
C PRO A 46 7.16 17.59 -17.12
N ALA A 47 8.11 16.82 -16.60
CA ALA A 47 9.24 16.38 -17.42
C ALA A 47 8.68 15.77 -18.71
N ALA A 48 9.26 16.11 -19.85
CA ALA A 48 8.85 15.54 -21.13
C ALA A 48 8.83 14.01 -21.01
N MET A 49 7.75 13.36 -21.46
CA MET A 49 7.61 11.91 -21.38
C MET A 49 8.77 11.21 -22.10
N ASN A 50 9.25 10.12 -21.52
CA ASN A 50 10.28 9.29 -22.12
C ASN A 50 9.74 8.63 -23.39
N GLN A 51 10.23 9.08 -24.55
CA GLN A 51 9.71 8.63 -25.85
C GLN A 51 9.92 7.14 -26.10
N LYS A 52 10.96 6.53 -25.51
CA LYS A 52 11.18 5.08 -25.64
C LYS A 52 10.12 4.29 -24.86
N LEU A 53 9.75 4.77 -23.66
CA LEU A 53 8.64 4.19 -22.89
C LEU A 53 7.29 4.40 -23.57
N VAL A 54 7.04 5.60 -24.08
CA VAL A 54 5.81 5.90 -24.87
C VAL A 54 5.70 4.92 -26.03
N SER A 55 6.78 4.74 -26.81
CA SER A 55 6.83 3.76 -27.89
C SER A 55 6.51 2.34 -27.42
N HIS A 56 7.07 1.87 -26.30
CA HIS A 56 6.76 0.53 -25.78
C HIS A 56 5.29 0.38 -25.36
N VAL A 57 4.67 1.42 -24.79
CA VAL A 57 3.24 1.39 -24.44
C VAL A 57 2.38 1.32 -25.70
N HIS A 58 2.67 2.13 -26.73
CA HIS A 58 1.98 2.05 -28.01
C HIS A 58 2.13 0.67 -28.66
N GLU A 59 3.34 0.09 -28.64
CA GLU A 59 3.54 -1.26 -29.16
C GLU A 59 2.71 -2.31 -28.40
N HIS A 60 2.56 -2.19 -27.09
CA HIS A 60 1.66 -3.07 -26.35
C HIS A 60 0.19 -2.84 -26.71
N ALA A 61 -0.22 -1.58 -26.87
CA ALA A 61 -1.58 -1.24 -27.28
C ALA A 61 -1.96 -1.78 -28.67
N GLU A 62 -0.99 -1.81 -29.60
CA GLU A 62 -1.19 -2.26 -30.98
C GLU A 62 -0.98 -3.77 -31.17
N LYS A 63 0.00 -4.35 -30.48
CA LYS A 63 0.50 -5.72 -30.75
C LYS A 63 0.11 -6.73 -29.67
N CYS A 64 -0.62 -6.32 -28.64
CA CYS A 64 -1.22 -7.21 -27.65
C CYS A 64 -2.76 -7.16 -27.72
N THR A 65 -3.40 -8.18 -27.16
CA THR A 65 -4.81 -8.08 -26.81
C THR A 65 -4.94 -7.23 -25.56
N VAL A 66 -5.62 -6.09 -25.68
CA VAL A 66 -5.82 -5.15 -24.57
C VAL A 66 -7.25 -5.24 -24.07
N ASN A 67 -7.41 -5.61 -22.79
CA ASN A 67 -8.67 -5.44 -22.10
C ASN A 67 -8.67 -4.06 -21.43
N VAL A 68 -9.42 -3.15 -22.07
CA VAL A 68 -9.55 -1.76 -21.66
C VAL A 68 -10.09 -1.65 -20.24
N GLU A 69 -11.17 -2.33 -19.89
CA GLU A 69 -11.80 -2.24 -18.57
C GLU A 69 -10.92 -2.79 -17.45
N GLN A 70 -10.13 -3.83 -17.74
CA GLN A 70 -9.27 -4.49 -16.77
C GLN A 70 -7.92 -3.79 -16.60
N GLY A 71 -7.53 -2.91 -17.52
CA GLY A 71 -6.16 -2.36 -17.56
C GLY A 71 -5.13 -3.47 -17.77
N GLN A 72 -5.42 -4.39 -18.70
CA GLN A 72 -4.61 -5.58 -18.97
C GLN A 72 -4.15 -5.59 -20.43
N ALA A 73 -2.92 -6.02 -20.66
CA ALA A 73 -2.40 -6.40 -21.96
C ALA A 73 -1.91 -7.85 -21.89
N TYR A 74 -2.40 -8.70 -22.79
CA TYR A 74 -2.07 -10.13 -22.81
C TYR A 74 -2.02 -10.64 -24.26
N SER A 75 -1.54 -11.87 -24.46
CA SER A 75 -1.40 -12.48 -25.80
C SER A 75 -0.68 -11.53 -26.78
N CYS A 76 0.45 -10.97 -26.33
CA CYS A 76 1.29 -10.11 -27.13
C CYS A 76 1.99 -10.89 -28.25
N LYS A 77 2.23 -10.23 -29.40
CA LYS A 77 3.15 -10.75 -30.42
C LYS A 77 4.52 -11.02 -29.80
N ASP A 78 5.21 -12.03 -30.33
CA ASP A 78 6.51 -12.47 -29.86
C ASP A 78 7.51 -11.32 -29.75
N GLY A 79 8.23 -11.26 -28.63
CA GLY A 79 9.27 -10.27 -28.36
C GLY A 79 8.81 -8.99 -27.64
N ILE A 80 7.55 -8.56 -27.80
CA ILE A 80 7.10 -7.23 -27.31
C ILE A 80 7.29 -7.04 -25.80
N THR A 81 6.81 -7.99 -25.00
CA THR A 81 6.95 -7.94 -23.53
C THR A 81 8.40 -8.15 -23.09
N ASN A 82 9.15 -8.99 -23.80
CA ASN A 82 10.56 -9.24 -23.51
C ASN A 82 11.44 -8.01 -23.76
N ASP A 83 11.18 -7.29 -24.85
CA ASP A 83 11.93 -6.08 -25.21
C ASP A 83 11.72 -4.96 -24.19
N MET A 84 10.47 -4.74 -23.77
CA MET A 84 10.15 -3.81 -22.69
C MET A 84 10.83 -4.24 -21.39
N SER A 85 10.71 -5.52 -21.01
CA SER A 85 11.32 -6.02 -19.77
C SER A 85 12.84 -5.91 -19.78
N LYS A 86 13.48 -6.14 -20.94
CA LYS A 86 14.91 -5.95 -21.15
C LYS A 86 15.30 -4.48 -21.02
N TYR A 87 14.57 -3.58 -21.69
CA TYR A 87 14.79 -2.13 -21.57
C TYR A 87 14.74 -1.68 -20.11
N MET A 88 13.73 -2.13 -19.35
CA MET A 88 13.57 -1.79 -17.94
C MET A 88 14.73 -2.27 -17.06
N ARG A 89 15.20 -3.50 -17.26
CA ARG A 89 16.35 -4.06 -16.51
C ARG A 89 17.67 -3.38 -16.87
N ASP A 90 17.90 -3.15 -18.16
CA ASP A 90 19.18 -2.68 -18.68
C ASP A 90 19.36 -1.18 -18.43
N THR A 91 18.29 -0.39 -18.60
CA THR A 91 18.38 1.09 -18.56
C THR A 91 17.88 1.70 -17.26
N LYS A 92 17.02 1.00 -16.51
CA LYS A 92 16.43 1.46 -15.23
C LYS A 92 15.96 2.92 -15.30
N PRO A 93 15.05 3.26 -16.23
CA PRO A 93 14.68 4.64 -16.50
C PRO A 93 14.13 5.32 -15.24
N THR A 94 14.65 6.49 -14.91
CA THR A 94 14.30 7.25 -13.70
C THR A 94 12.97 8.00 -13.83
N ASP A 95 12.41 8.02 -15.03
CA ASP A 95 11.16 8.69 -15.42
C ASP A 95 10.05 7.70 -15.80
N PHE A 96 10.22 6.42 -15.45
CA PHE A 96 9.24 5.38 -15.73
C PHE A 96 7.89 5.68 -15.11
N ALA A 97 7.85 5.89 -13.79
CA ALA A 97 6.61 6.12 -13.06
C ALA A 97 5.90 7.39 -13.57
N SER A 98 6.63 8.50 -13.75
CA SER A 98 6.06 9.73 -14.29
C SER A 98 5.50 9.55 -15.71
N THR A 99 6.19 8.77 -16.57
CA THR A 99 5.71 8.49 -17.93
C THR A 99 4.46 7.61 -17.90
N MET A 100 4.43 6.56 -17.08
CA MET A 100 3.24 5.70 -16.94
C MET A 100 2.04 6.49 -16.39
N ILE A 101 2.24 7.34 -15.37
CA ILE A 101 1.18 8.18 -14.80
C ILE A 101 0.58 9.10 -15.88
N ALA A 102 1.42 9.71 -16.71
CA ALA A 102 0.95 10.55 -17.81
C ALA A 102 0.14 9.76 -18.84
N LEU A 103 0.61 8.58 -19.24
CA LEU A 103 -0.08 7.73 -20.22
C LEU A 103 -1.37 7.12 -19.68
N VAL A 104 -1.43 6.72 -18.42
CA VAL A 104 -2.66 6.24 -17.77
C VAL A 104 -3.74 7.34 -17.76
N ASN A 105 -3.35 8.59 -17.54
CA ASN A 105 -4.25 9.75 -17.57
C ASN A 105 -4.54 10.27 -18.99
N SER A 106 -3.93 9.72 -20.04
CA SER A 106 -4.23 10.12 -21.41
C SER A 106 -5.66 9.75 -21.76
N THR A 107 -6.41 10.73 -22.26
CA THR A 107 -7.79 10.55 -22.75
C THR A 107 -7.84 10.36 -24.26
N GLU A 108 -6.70 10.33 -24.94
CA GLU A 108 -6.63 10.26 -26.41
C GLU A 108 -6.83 8.84 -26.94
N ASP A 109 -6.40 7.82 -26.20
CA ASP A 109 -6.53 6.41 -26.57
C ASP A 109 -6.66 5.50 -25.34
N ASP A 110 -7.85 4.90 -25.19
CA ASP A 110 -8.21 4.01 -24.09
C ASP A 110 -7.37 2.72 -24.04
N LYS A 111 -6.88 2.23 -25.19
CA LYS A 111 -5.99 1.07 -25.24
C LYS A 111 -4.59 1.43 -24.77
N VAL A 112 -4.10 2.61 -25.12
CA VAL A 112 -2.80 3.12 -24.63
C VAL A 112 -2.86 3.33 -23.11
N SER A 113 -3.93 3.95 -22.60
CA SER A 113 -4.16 4.10 -21.16
C SER A 113 -4.20 2.74 -20.45
N ALA A 114 -4.96 1.76 -20.98
CA ALA A 114 -5.04 0.42 -20.41
C ALA A 114 -3.71 -0.35 -20.46
N ALA A 115 -2.95 -0.24 -21.56
CA ALA A 115 -1.63 -0.84 -21.69
C ALA A 115 -0.64 -0.20 -20.68
N ALA A 116 -0.73 1.12 -20.45
CA ALA A 116 0.07 1.79 -19.44
C ALA A 116 -0.27 1.30 -18.02
N VAL A 117 -1.54 1.04 -17.70
CA VAL A 117 -1.94 0.42 -16.42
C VAL A 117 -1.29 -0.95 -16.26
N ALA A 118 -1.36 -1.80 -17.28
CA ALA A 118 -0.77 -3.14 -17.25
C ALA A 118 0.75 -3.07 -17.03
N LEU A 119 1.44 -2.28 -17.85
CA LEU A 119 2.89 -2.13 -17.81
C LEU A 119 3.36 -1.49 -16.51
N PHE A 120 2.63 -0.53 -15.94
CA PHE A 120 3.00 0.05 -14.65
C PHE A 120 2.96 -1.00 -13.54
N SER A 121 1.94 -1.86 -13.53
CA SER A 121 1.84 -2.94 -12.54
C SER A 121 2.88 -4.04 -12.74
N GLU A 122 3.24 -4.35 -13.98
CA GLU A 122 4.06 -5.54 -14.30
C GLU A 122 5.55 -5.22 -14.42
N GLN A 123 5.90 -4.02 -14.88
CA GLN A 123 7.27 -3.68 -15.22
C GLN A 123 8.03 -2.94 -14.12
N PHE A 124 7.31 -2.40 -13.13
CA PHE A 124 7.94 -1.64 -12.05
C PHE A 124 8.95 -2.47 -11.25
N ASP A 125 8.72 -3.78 -11.12
CA ASP A 125 9.64 -4.67 -10.42
C ASP A 125 10.98 -4.88 -11.14
N TYR A 126 11.05 -4.67 -12.46
CA TYR A 126 12.29 -4.82 -13.25
C TYR A 126 13.28 -3.66 -13.09
N LEU A 127 12.88 -2.54 -12.48
CA LEU A 127 13.77 -1.41 -12.20
C LEU A 127 14.88 -1.74 -11.18
N GLY A 128 14.67 -2.78 -10.35
CA GLY A 128 15.48 -3.03 -9.17
C GLY A 128 15.31 -1.93 -8.10
N ASP A 129 15.90 -2.13 -6.92
CA ASP A 129 15.60 -1.27 -5.77
C ASP A 129 16.04 0.19 -5.97
N ASP A 130 17.23 0.41 -6.53
CA ASP A 130 17.73 1.77 -6.82
C ASP A 130 16.89 2.48 -7.87
N GLY A 131 16.48 1.76 -8.93
CA GLY A 131 15.63 2.32 -9.98
C GLY A 131 14.24 2.70 -9.45
N LYS A 132 13.66 1.84 -8.60
CA LYS A 132 12.39 2.11 -7.93
C LYS A 132 12.48 3.34 -7.02
N LYS A 133 13.54 3.46 -6.20
CA LYS A 133 13.76 4.63 -5.33
C LYS A 133 13.88 5.93 -6.13
N LYS A 134 14.58 5.92 -7.27
CA LYS A 134 14.69 7.09 -8.15
C LYS A 134 13.34 7.50 -8.77
N ASN A 135 12.43 6.55 -8.95
CA ASN A 135 11.07 6.80 -9.42
C ASN A 135 10.10 7.19 -8.29
N ALA A 136 10.49 7.05 -7.01
CA ALA A 136 9.66 7.34 -5.85
C ALA A 136 9.93 8.73 -5.26
N THR A 137 9.99 9.77 -6.10
CA THR A 137 10.09 11.15 -5.59
C THR A 137 8.75 11.60 -5.01
N PRO A 138 8.74 12.57 -4.07
CA PRO A 138 7.49 13.09 -3.50
C PRO A 138 6.48 13.54 -4.56
N GLU A 139 6.95 14.20 -5.63
CA GLU A 139 6.10 14.69 -6.72
C GLU A 139 5.48 13.54 -7.52
N VAL A 140 6.26 12.48 -7.78
CA VAL A 140 5.75 11.29 -8.48
C VAL A 140 4.75 10.54 -7.62
N VAL A 141 4.97 10.44 -6.31
CA VAL A 141 4.02 9.81 -5.38
C VAL A 141 2.70 10.56 -5.34
N ASP A 142 2.74 11.89 -5.24
CA ASP A 142 1.51 12.71 -5.23
C ASP A 142 0.76 12.60 -6.56
N ALA A 143 1.47 12.58 -7.68
CA ALA A 143 0.88 12.35 -9.01
C ALA A 143 0.30 10.94 -9.15
N ALA A 144 0.97 9.91 -8.62
CA ALA A 144 0.53 8.52 -8.65
C ALA A 144 -0.74 8.32 -7.83
N ILE A 145 -0.80 8.89 -6.62
CA ILE A 145 -1.99 8.85 -5.75
C ILE A 145 -3.16 9.57 -6.42
N LYS A 146 -2.93 10.75 -6.98
CA LYS A 146 -3.97 11.50 -7.70
C LYS A 146 -4.51 10.71 -8.90
N MET A 147 -3.62 10.15 -9.71
CA MET A 147 -3.97 9.30 -10.85
C MET A 147 -4.77 8.09 -10.39
N TRP A 148 -4.32 7.40 -9.34
CA TRP A 148 -4.98 6.22 -8.80
C TRP A 148 -6.41 6.51 -8.34
N LYS A 149 -6.62 7.58 -7.56
CA LYS A 149 -7.96 8.00 -7.09
C LYS A 149 -8.93 8.32 -8.23
N ALA A 150 -8.44 8.70 -9.41
CA ALA A 150 -9.27 8.97 -10.56
C ALA A 150 -9.70 7.69 -11.31
N GLN A 151 -9.04 6.56 -11.08
CA GLN A 151 -9.36 5.30 -11.74
C GLN A 151 -10.54 4.59 -11.05
N LYS A 152 -11.24 3.76 -11.82
CA LYS A 152 -12.40 2.99 -11.37
C LYS A 152 -12.21 1.50 -11.59
N GLY A 153 -13.06 0.70 -10.93
CA GLY A 153 -13.12 -0.76 -11.07
C GLY A 153 -11.75 -1.47 -11.02
N ASN A 154 -11.51 -2.31 -12.02
CA ASN A 154 -10.33 -3.20 -12.04
C ASN A 154 -9.01 -2.45 -12.30
N ARG A 155 -9.03 -1.34 -13.04
CA ARG A 155 -7.84 -0.49 -13.22
C ARG A 155 -7.35 0.07 -11.89
N ALA A 156 -8.25 0.64 -11.09
CA ALA A 156 -7.93 1.14 -9.75
C ALA A 156 -7.36 0.04 -8.85
N SER A 157 -7.98 -1.14 -8.90
CA SER A 157 -7.53 -2.32 -8.16
C SER A 157 -6.12 -2.76 -8.56
N ARG A 158 -5.78 -2.72 -9.85
CA ARG A 158 -4.46 -3.14 -10.37
C ARG A 158 -3.36 -2.13 -10.02
N LEU A 159 -3.67 -0.84 -10.08
CA LEU A 159 -2.73 0.24 -9.76
C LEU A 159 -2.41 0.37 -8.28
N ALA A 160 -3.24 -0.18 -7.39
CA ALA A 160 -3.02 -0.10 -5.95
C ALA A 160 -1.64 -0.65 -5.53
N SER A 161 -1.14 -1.72 -6.19
CA SER A 161 0.17 -2.29 -5.88
C SER A 161 1.35 -1.35 -6.21
N PRO A 162 1.57 -0.91 -7.47
CA PRO A 162 2.68 -0.01 -7.78
C PRO A 162 2.57 1.35 -7.08
N VAL A 163 1.36 1.88 -6.85
CA VAL A 163 1.16 3.15 -6.14
C VAL A 163 1.53 3.01 -4.66
N THR A 164 1.13 1.91 -4.01
CA THR A 164 1.56 1.60 -2.63
C THR A 164 3.07 1.42 -2.54
N GLN A 165 3.68 0.75 -3.52
CA GLN A 165 5.13 0.58 -3.57
C GLN A 165 5.86 1.92 -3.68
N LEU A 166 5.42 2.83 -4.55
CA LEU A 166 5.98 4.17 -4.65
C LEU A 166 5.87 4.95 -3.34
N ALA A 167 4.67 4.96 -2.73
CA ALA A 167 4.43 5.70 -1.50
C ALA A 167 5.31 5.20 -0.35
N THR A 168 5.38 3.89 -0.15
CA THR A 168 6.22 3.28 0.91
C THR A 168 7.71 3.52 0.67
N LEU A 169 8.20 3.41 -0.57
CA LEU A 169 9.60 3.72 -0.90
C LEU A 169 9.98 5.19 -0.65
N ALA A 170 9.02 6.10 -0.77
CA ALA A 170 9.19 7.52 -0.46
C ALA A 170 8.98 7.86 1.02
N GLY A 171 8.73 6.87 1.90
CA GLY A 171 8.39 7.09 3.30
C GLY A 171 7.03 7.76 3.50
N ALA A 172 6.14 7.68 2.52
CA ALA A 172 4.83 8.33 2.49
C ALA A 172 3.67 7.34 2.74
N SER A 173 3.88 6.35 3.61
CA SER A 173 2.87 5.33 3.96
C SER A 173 1.56 5.94 4.45
N ASP A 174 1.62 7.03 5.23
CA ASP A 174 0.41 7.70 5.71
C ASP A 174 -0.44 8.29 4.56
N LYS A 175 0.20 8.78 3.50
CA LYS A 175 -0.50 9.30 2.33
C LYS A 175 -1.27 8.21 1.60
N ILE A 176 -0.70 7.00 1.47
CA ILE A 176 -1.42 5.90 0.82
C ILE A 176 -2.57 5.36 1.69
N PHE A 177 -2.42 5.33 3.02
CA PHE A 177 -3.53 4.98 3.91
C PHE A 177 -4.67 6.00 3.84
N ALA A 178 -4.36 7.30 3.85
CA ALA A 178 -5.35 8.36 3.69
C ALA A 178 -6.06 8.27 2.33
N ALA A 179 -5.28 8.10 1.25
CA ALA A 179 -5.84 7.95 -0.10
C ALA A 179 -6.72 6.71 -0.24
N ALA A 180 -6.33 5.58 0.36
CA ALA A 180 -7.12 4.37 0.38
C ALA A 180 -8.43 4.56 1.16
N ALA A 181 -8.40 5.22 2.32
CA ALA A 181 -9.62 5.51 3.07
C ALA A 181 -10.65 6.35 2.28
N GLU A 182 -10.17 7.24 1.41
CA GLU A 182 -11.00 8.12 0.57
C GLU A 182 -11.36 7.54 -0.80
N HIS A 183 -10.74 6.43 -1.22
CA HIS A 183 -10.94 5.90 -2.56
C HIS A 183 -12.35 5.31 -2.70
N GLU A 184 -13.10 5.65 -3.74
CA GLU A 184 -14.50 5.22 -3.89
C GLU A 184 -14.65 3.69 -4.08
N GLU A 185 -13.73 3.09 -4.84
CA GLU A 185 -13.73 1.65 -5.15
C GLU A 185 -13.21 0.79 -3.98
N LYS A 186 -14.07 -0.09 -3.44
CA LYS A 186 -13.67 -1.04 -2.38
C LYS A 186 -12.48 -1.91 -2.79
N GLY A 187 -12.46 -2.40 -4.03
CA GLY A 187 -11.37 -3.25 -4.54
C GLY A 187 -10.02 -2.54 -4.54
N ALA A 188 -10.00 -1.23 -4.83
CA ALA A 188 -8.80 -0.42 -4.75
C ALA A 188 -8.34 -0.25 -3.30
N ARG A 189 -9.26 0.07 -2.37
CA ARG A 189 -8.96 0.15 -0.92
C ARG A 189 -8.34 -1.14 -0.40
N ASP A 190 -9.00 -2.25 -0.66
CA ASP A 190 -8.56 -3.58 -0.23
C ASP A 190 -7.17 -3.92 -0.79
N ASN A 191 -6.92 -3.65 -2.08
CA ASN A 191 -5.60 -3.95 -2.65
C ASN A 191 -4.51 -3.04 -2.10
N ALA A 192 -4.78 -1.77 -1.78
CA ALA A 192 -3.79 -0.94 -1.10
C ALA A 192 -3.41 -1.58 0.24
N TYR A 193 -4.39 -1.95 1.06
CA TYR A 193 -4.17 -2.62 2.35
C TYR A 193 -3.47 -3.97 2.22
N ARG A 194 -3.75 -4.77 1.19
CA ARG A 194 -3.04 -6.04 0.93
C ARG A 194 -1.55 -5.83 0.65
N TYR A 195 -1.18 -4.75 -0.02
CA TYR A 195 0.21 -4.53 -0.45
C TYR A 195 1.04 -3.68 0.51
N VAL A 196 0.47 -3.01 1.52
CA VAL A 196 1.26 -2.16 2.43
C VAL A 196 2.34 -2.93 3.17
N LEU A 197 2.09 -4.15 3.66
CA LEU A 197 3.13 -4.95 4.34
C LEU A 197 4.18 -5.52 3.38
N LYS A 198 3.82 -5.74 2.10
CA LYS A 198 4.79 -6.19 1.08
C LYS A 198 5.94 -5.19 0.95
N TYR A 199 5.63 -3.89 1.01
CA TYR A 199 6.58 -2.82 0.71
C TYR A 199 6.99 -2.01 1.94
N GLY A 200 6.05 -1.61 2.79
CA GLY A 200 6.29 -0.86 4.03
C GLY A 200 6.67 -1.74 5.23
N ARG A 201 6.63 -3.09 5.08
CA ARG A 201 7.01 -4.05 6.13
C ARG A 201 6.33 -3.71 7.46
N LEU A 202 7.05 -3.77 8.58
CA LEU A 202 6.50 -3.50 9.92
C LEU A 202 6.14 -2.04 10.14
N ASP A 203 6.70 -1.09 9.39
CA ASP A 203 6.38 0.34 9.55
C ASP A 203 4.92 0.62 9.21
N ALA A 204 4.33 -0.18 8.31
CA ALA A 204 2.92 -0.07 7.94
C ALA A 204 1.97 -0.87 8.86
N LEU A 205 2.51 -1.74 9.74
CA LEU A 205 1.69 -2.64 10.54
C LEU A 205 0.76 -1.92 11.51
N PRO A 206 1.17 -0.91 12.30
CA PRO A 206 0.28 -0.30 13.30
C PRO A 206 -1.01 0.26 12.68
N LYS A 207 -0.90 0.94 11.54
CA LYS A 207 -2.07 1.50 10.85
C LYS A 207 -2.95 0.41 10.23
N LEU A 208 -2.33 -0.67 9.72
CA LEU A 208 -3.07 -1.80 9.21
C LEU A 208 -3.83 -2.57 10.31
N GLN A 209 -3.26 -2.67 11.51
CA GLN A 209 -3.91 -3.24 12.68
C GLN A 209 -5.14 -2.42 13.11
N GLU A 210 -5.03 -1.09 13.09
CA GLU A 210 -6.15 -0.18 13.34
C GLU A 210 -7.28 -0.41 12.32
N ILE A 211 -6.94 -0.50 11.02
CA ILE A 211 -7.93 -0.77 9.96
C ILE A 211 -8.60 -2.13 10.17
N ALA A 212 -7.84 -3.19 10.45
CA ALA A 212 -8.40 -4.51 10.67
C ALA A 212 -9.38 -4.56 11.85
N LYS A 213 -9.08 -3.81 12.91
CA LYS A 213 -9.91 -3.70 14.11
C LYS A 213 -11.16 -2.85 13.86
N ASP A 214 -10.99 -1.67 13.27
CA ASP A 214 -12.03 -0.64 13.25
C ASP A 214 -12.89 -0.66 11.97
N LYS A 215 -12.46 -1.35 10.92
CA LYS A 215 -13.12 -1.42 9.60
C LYS A 215 -13.35 -2.87 9.19
N GLU A 216 -14.48 -3.43 9.63
CA GLU A 216 -14.86 -4.83 9.38
C GLU A 216 -14.80 -5.20 7.89
N GLU A 217 -15.29 -4.31 7.01
CA GLU A 217 -15.32 -4.53 5.56
C GLU A 217 -13.93 -4.64 4.91
N HIS A 218 -12.87 -4.19 5.61
CA HIS A 218 -11.47 -4.17 5.18
C HIS A 218 -10.57 -5.11 5.98
N ARG A 219 -11.11 -5.78 7.01
CA ARG A 219 -10.37 -6.68 7.89
C ARG A 219 -9.71 -7.83 7.13
N ARG A 220 -10.45 -8.48 6.22
CA ARG A 220 -9.92 -9.58 5.39
C ARG A 220 -8.73 -9.14 4.53
N ALA A 221 -8.85 -7.99 3.87
CA ALA A 221 -7.76 -7.44 3.06
C ALA A 221 -6.51 -7.12 3.91
N SER A 222 -6.72 -6.66 5.14
CA SER A 222 -5.64 -6.37 6.09
C SER A 222 -4.92 -7.64 6.56
N LEU A 223 -5.64 -8.74 6.77
CA LEU A 223 -5.04 -10.04 7.12
C LEU A 223 -4.30 -10.68 5.94
N ASP A 224 -4.85 -10.57 4.72
CA ASP A 224 -4.20 -11.07 3.51
C ASP A 224 -2.82 -10.42 3.28
N ALA A 225 -2.60 -9.20 3.77
CA ALA A 225 -1.32 -8.51 3.66
C ALA A 225 -0.14 -9.29 4.27
N VAL A 226 -0.39 -10.13 5.28
CA VAL A 226 0.65 -10.98 5.89
C VAL A 226 1.26 -11.92 4.86
N THR A 227 0.44 -12.54 4.01
CA THR A 227 0.89 -13.48 2.97
C THR A 227 1.63 -12.79 1.83
N LYS A 228 1.55 -11.46 1.73
CA LYS A 228 2.22 -10.67 0.69
C LYS A 228 3.63 -10.24 1.08
N MET A 229 4.04 -10.38 2.35
CA MET A 229 5.38 -10.01 2.81
C MET A 229 6.44 -10.93 2.18
N PRO A 230 7.38 -10.45 1.35
CA PRO A 230 8.37 -11.33 0.73
C PRO A 230 9.43 -11.74 1.75
N LYS A 231 9.71 -13.05 1.87
CA LYS A 231 10.73 -13.61 2.76
C LYS A 231 10.59 -13.05 4.19
N LEU A 232 9.53 -13.45 4.88
CA LEU A 232 9.27 -13.05 6.26
C LEU A 232 10.46 -13.40 7.15
N THR A 233 11.08 -12.39 7.77
CA THR A 233 12.17 -12.59 8.72
C THR A 233 11.64 -13.11 10.05
N GLU A 234 12.50 -13.67 10.90
CA GLU A 234 12.09 -14.16 12.22
C GLU A 234 11.53 -13.03 13.12
N ALA A 235 12.15 -11.83 13.07
CA ALA A 235 11.68 -10.66 13.80
C ALA A 235 10.30 -10.18 13.33
N GLU A 236 10.02 -10.26 12.03
CA GLU A 236 8.70 -9.93 11.51
C GLU A 236 7.68 -11.01 11.83
N ARG A 237 8.07 -12.29 11.73
CA ARG A 237 7.24 -13.44 12.06
C ARG A 237 6.77 -13.36 13.52
N SER A 238 7.65 -13.02 14.45
CA SER A 238 7.30 -12.93 15.88
C SER A 238 6.33 -11.79 16.21
N ILE A 239 6.12 -10.83 15.29
CA ILE A 239 5.21 -9.69 15.48
C ILE A 239 3.92 -9.90 14.69
N VAL A 240 4.03 -10.19 13.40
CA VAL A 240 2.89 -10.22 12.46
C VAL A 240 2.04 -11.47 12.66
N CYS A 241 2.68 -12.62 12.94
CA CYS A 241 1.97 -13.89 13.03
C CYS A 241 1.09 -14.00 14.28
N PRO A 242 1.54 -13.62 15.49
CA PRO A 242 0.65 -13.59 16.67
C PRO A 242 -0.53 -12.63 16.50
N TRP A 243 -0.32 -11.50 15.82
CA TRP A 243 -1.42 -10.58 15.50
C TRP A 243 -2.47 -11.24 14.59
N ALA A 244 -2.05 -11.86 13.49
CA ALA A 244 -2.97 -12.56 12.59
C ALA A 244 -3.64 -13.77 13.25
N GLN A 245 -2.91 -14.50 14.10
CA GLN A 245 -3.44 -15.64 14.87
C GLN A 245 -4.62 -15.23 15.75
N GLY A 246 -4.62 -14.00 16.29
CA GLY A 246 -5.73 -13.45 17.07
C GLY A 246 -7.08 -13.44 16.36
N TYR A 247 -7.11 -13.58 15.03
CA TYR A 247 -8.31 -13.63 14.21
C TYR A 247 -8.74 -15.05 13.80
N LEU A 248 -8.03 -16.11 14.21
CA LEU A 248 -8.39 -17.50 13.88
C LEU A 248 -9.79 -17.88 14.40
N GLY A 249 -10.14 -17.39 15.60
CA GLY A 249 -11.44 -17.63 16.23
C GLY A 249 -12.52 -16.62 15.85
N ASP A 250 -12.32 -15.79 14.82
CA ASP A 250 -13.33 -14.81 14.41
C ASP A 250 -14.62 -15.51 13.95
N SER A 251 -15.78 -14.95 14.31
CA SER A 251 -17.08 -15.50 13.92
C SER A 251 -17.35 -15.37 12.43
N ASP A 252 -16.75 -14.37 11.77
CA ASP A 252 -16.75 -14.30 10.30
C ASP A 252 -15.75 -15.33 9.75
N LEU A 253 -16.27 -16.39 9.14
CA LEU A 253 -15.47 -17.46 8.53
C LEU A 253 -14.54 -16.95 7.42
N GLY A 254 -14.88 -15.86 6.75
CA GLY A 254 -14.01 -15.20 5.78
C GLY A 254 -12.78 -14.60 6.46
N VAL A 255 -12.95 -13.97 7.63
CA VAL A 255 -11.86 -13.42 8.44
C VAL A 255 -11.00 -14.54 9.02
N ALA A 256 -11.63 -15.55 9.62
CA ALA A 256 -10.94 -16.72 10.13
C ALA A 256 -10.14 -17.46 9.04
N SER A 257 -10.68 -17.52 7.81
CA SER A 257 -9.99 -18.12 6.67
C SER A 257 -8.73 -17.33 6.25
N GLU A 258 -8.79 -15.99 6.18
CA GLU A 258 -7.58 -15.20 5.88
C GLU A 258 -6.54 -15.33 7.00
N ALA A 259 -6.97 -15.34 8.27
CA ALA A 259 -6.09 -15.61 9.40
C ALA A 259 -5.43 -17.01 9.29
N GLY A 260 -6.19 -18.03 8.89
CA GLY A 260 -5.67 -19.37 8.65
C GLY A 260 -4.65 -19.43 7.52
N GLN A 261 -4.86 -18.71 6.41
CA GLN A 261 -3.85 -18.59 5.36
C GLN A 261 -2.56 -17.94 5.88
N ALA A 262 -2.67 -16.91 6.73
CA ALA A 262 -1.51 -16.31 7.39
C ALA A 262 -0.78 -17.33 8.28
N MET A 263 -1.49 -18.22 8.99
CA MET A 263 -0.84 -19.26 9.81
C MET A 263 -0.03 -20.25 8.97
N VAL A 264 -0.57 -20.70 7.83
CA VAL A 264 0.16 -21.56 6.88
C VAL A 264 1.42 -20.84 6.38
N TYR A 265 1.31 -19.55 6.09
CA TYR A 265 2.45 -18.73 5.69
C TYR A 265 3.50 -18.60 6.80
N CYS A 266 3.07 -18.42 8.05
CA CYS A 266 3.90 -18.25 9.23
C CYS A 266 4.62 -19.53 9.70
N LYS A 267 4.06 -20.72 9.41
CA LYS A 267 4.65 -22.05 9.69
C LYS A 267 4.91 -22.35 11.18
N GLY A 268 5.25 -23.61 11.47
CA GLY A 268 5.60 -24.07 12.82
C GLY A 268 4.39 -24.03 13.75
N GLU A 269 4.57 -23.48 14.96
CA GLU A 269 3.52 -23.37 15.99
C GLU A 269 2.22 -22.71 15.49
N PHE A 270 2.29 -21.84 14.49
CA PHE A 270 1.12 -21.19 13.90
C PHE A 270 0.24 -22.19 13.12
N VAL A 271 0.83 -23.21 12.50
CA VAL A 271 0.10 -24.31 11.87
C VAL A 271 -0.60 -25.16 12.92
N ASP A 272 0.05 -25.42 14.06
CA ASP A 272 -0.56 -26.13 15.18
C ASP A 272 -1.75 -25.34 15.75
N ALA A 273 -1.63 -24.02 15.86
CA ALA A 273 -2.73 -23.14 16.27
C ALA A 273 -3.91 -23.19 15.30
N LEU A 274 -3.65 -23.22 13.98
CA LEU A 274 -4.68 -23.40 12.95
C LEU A 274 -5.39 -24.75 13.09
N LEU A 275 -4.63 -25.84 13.26
CA LEU A 275 -5.20 -27.18 13.43
C LEU A 275 -6.04 -27.28 14.70
N GLY A 276 -5.55 -26.73 15.82
CA GLY A 276 -6.30 -26.69 17.08
C GLY A 276 -7.58 -25.87 16.99
N GLU A 277 -7.57 -24.76 16.24
CA GLU A 277 -8.82 -24.02 15.97
C GLU A 277 -9.78 -24.82 15.08
N ALA A 278 -9.24 -25.56 14.10
CA ALA A 278 -10.07 -26.39 13.24
C ALA A 278 -10.78 -27.52 14.01
N GLU A 279 -10.07 -28.18 14.94
CA GLU A 279 -10.66 -29.19 15.81
C GLU A 279 -11.81 -28.63 16.69
N LYS A 280 -11.65 -27.42 17.22
CA LYS A 280 -12.71 -26.75 18.00
C LYS A 280 -13.95 -26.49 17.14
N ARG A 281 -13.78 -25.94 15.95
CA ARG A 281 -14.87 -25.64 15.02
C ARG A 281 -15.57 -26.91 14.54
N LEU A 282 -14.82 -28.00 14.37
CA LEU A 282 -15.36 -29.32 14.05
C LEU A 282 -16.23 -29.84 15.19
N ALA A 283 -15.74 -29.78 16.43
CA ALA A 283 -16.51 -30.17 17.61
C ALA A 283 -17.79 -29.32 17.78
N ALA A 284 -17.72 -28.04 17.42
CA ALA A 284 -18.86 -27.11 17.43
C ALA A 284 -19.81 -27.24 16.22
N LYS A 285 -19.48 -28.09 15.24
CA LYS A 285 -20.25 -28.25 13.98
C LYS A 285 -20.40 -26.96 13.18
N GLU A 286 -19.38 -26.10 13.20
CA GLU A 286 -19.38 -24.82 12.48
C GLU A 286 -18.94 -24.94 11.02
N TYR A 287 -18.45 -26.11 10.61
CA TYR A 287 -18.17 -26.37 9.20
C TYR A 287 -19.46 -26.68 8.44
N LYS A 288 -19.69 -25.92 7.37
CA LYS A 288 -20.68 -26.30 6.36
C LYS A 288 -20.15 -27.51 5.62
N ASP A 289 -20.97 -28.55 5.51
CA ASP A 289 -20.71 -29.65 4.59
C ASP A 289 -20.68 -29.07 3.17
N PRO A 290 -19.53 -29.13 2.46
CA PRO A 290 -19.43 -28.59 1.11
C PRO A 290 -20.24 -29.39 0.08
N PHE A 291 -20.85 -30.51 0.48
CA PHE A 291 -21.66 -31.39 -0.36
C PHE A 291 -23.12 -31.51 0.08
N ALA A 292 -23.54 -30.78 1.11
CA ALA A 292 -24.95 -30.72 1.56
C ALA A 292 -25.80 -29.75 0.74
#